data_AF-G9MX38-F1
#
_entry.id   AF-G9MX38-F1
#
_cell.length_a   1.000
_cell.length_b   1.000
_cell.length_c   1.000
_cell.angle_alpha   90.00
_cell.angle_beta   90.00
_cell.angle_gamma   90.00
#
_symmetry.space_group_name_H-M   'P 1'
#
loop_
_entity.id
_entity.type
_entity.pdbx_description
1 polymer ?
#
loop_
_entity_poly.entity_id
_entity_poly.type
_entity_poly.pdbx_seq_one_letter_code
_entity_poly.pdbx_strand_id
1 'polypeptide(L)'
;MTAASITSSKQANLVLDHILHHLLCIYALGATPLQMEKAFDQNAAYQLPSHYADSGHAQQLADPAEFKKCLGYSKYFNDYFLFSRKEIETHGIPTTVNTSNFGENERAMDMFDRIFQGYALVYKQPFLVAEALASTAVQFPELRYFLPPTDRVAPSTASASQVEMHDQIRTNAIIHNAMHYDYIDKIHDGLIGEAGDQLLSVISQWKVSADEVEVKAAELFNACGIMKYTTQLWPRDQISRFRFDFMPMYTVTTATFFPVYLKTDWIKPGSKTCLVEWLGRANVLLCAECGAPEPRPEDFKTCKLFRPSG
;
A
#
# COMPACT_ATOMS: atom_id res chain seq x y z
N MET A 1 33.59 1.12 8.02
CA MET A 1 32.31 0.39 7.89
C MET A 1 31.45 1.15 6.92
N THR A 2 31.36 0.66 5.69
CA THR A 2 30.76 1.34 4.54
C THR A 2 29.24 1.19 4.54
N ALA A 3 28.51 2.24 4.16
CA ALA A 3 27.04 2.33 4.12
C ALA A 3 26.34 1.16 3.39
N ALA A 4 27.06 0.42 2.53
CA ALA A 4 26.58 -0.76 1.83
C ALA A 4 26.22 -1.96 2.74
N SER A 5 26.70 -2.03 3.98
CA SER A 5 26.36 -3.16 4.88
C SER A 5 25.08 -2.96 5.69
N ILE A 6 24.45 -1.78 5.63
CA ILE A 6 23.22 -1.46 6.38
C ILE A 6 21.97 -1.68 5.52
N THR A 7 22.10 -1.69 4.19
CA THR A 7 20.99 -1.82 3.24
C THR A 7 20.56 -3.28 2.99
N SER A 8 21.47 -4.26 3.04
CA SER A 8 21.09 -5.64 2.68
C SER A 8 20.16 -6.33 3.69
N SER A 9 20.11 -5.87 4.94
CA SER A 9 19.20 -6.43 5.97
C SER A 9 17.89 -5.67 6.12
N LYS A 10 17.74 -4.51 5.46
CA LYS A 10 16.54 -3.65 5.56
C LYS A 10 15.62 -3.74 4.33
N GLN A 11 16.10 -4.30 3.21
CA GLN A 11 15.41 -4.28 1.91
C GLN A 11 14.98 -5.66 1.40
N ALA A 12 14.77 -6.63 2.29
CA ALA A 12 14.33 -7.99 1.92
C ALA A 12 12.79 -8.19 2.01
N ASN A 13 11.99 -7.12 2.09
CA ASN A 13 10.64 -7.21 2.69
C ASN A 13 9.45 -7.22 1.73
N LEU A 14 9.64 -7.42 0.43
CA LEU A 14 8.48 -7.53 -0.49
C LEU A 14 7.97 -8.97 -0.68
N VAL A 15 8.70 -9.99 -0.22
CA VAL A 15 8.50 -11.34 -0.75
C VAL A 15 7.46 -12.19 0.01
N LEU A 16 7.07 -11.80 1.23
CA LEU A 16 6.35 -12.71 2.12
C LEU A 16 4.87 -12.96 1.75
N ASP A 17 4.19 -12.08 0.99
CA ASP A 17 2.73 -12.16 0.74
C ASP A 17 2.33 -12.24 -0.75
N HIS A 18 3.26 -12.13 -1.70
CA HIS A 18 2.88 -12.07 -3.13
C HIS A 18 2.11 -13.31 -3.62
N ILE A 19 2.41 -14.49 -3.07
CA ILE A 19 1.72 -15.74 -3.43
C ILE A 19 0.30 -15.74 -2.90
N LEU A 20 0.13 -15.44 -1.61
CA LEU A 20 -1.16 -15.50 -0.95
C LEU A 20 -2.12 -14.47 -1.54
N HIS A 21 -1.67 -13.23 -1.74
CA HIS A 21 -2.38 -12.21 -2.50
C HIS A 21 -2.85 -12.76 -3.86
N HIS A 22 -1.94 -13.30 -4.68
CA HIS A 22 -2.28 -13.82 -5.99
C HIS A 22 -3.33 -14.94 -5.92
N LEU A 23 -3.16 -15.90 -5.00
CA LEU A 23 -4.08 -17.02 -4.81
C LEU A 23 -5.49 -16.56 -4.38
N LEU A 24 -5.57 -15.61 -3.44
CA LEU A 24 -6.84 -15.04 -2.99
C LEU A 24 -7.55 -14.32 -4.15
N CYS A 25 -6.81 -13.52 -4.92
CA CYS A 25 -7.35 -12.83 -6.09
C CYS A 25 -7.95 -13.79 -7.11
N ILE A 26 -7.20 -14.81 -7.57
CA ILE A 26 -7.70 -15.74 -8.58
C ILE A 26 -8.81 -16.61 -8.04
N TYR A 27 -8.80 -16.95 -6.74
CA TYR A 27 -9.89 -17.64 -6.08
C TYR A 27 -11.19 -16.83 -6.13
N ALA A 28 -11.14 -15.52 -5.84
CA ALA A 28 -12.30 -14.64 -5.97
C ALA A 28 -12.82 -14.50 -7.41
N LEU A 29 -11.95 -14.72 -8.40
CA LEU A 29 -12.31 -14.76 -9.82
C LEU A 29 -12.79 -16.13 -10.31
N GLY A 30 -12.88 -17.13 -9.43
CA GLY A 30 -13.38 -18.47 -9.76
C GLY A 30 -12.32 -19.43 -10.30
N ALA A 31 -11.04 -19.24 -9.96
CA ALA A 31 -9.99 -20.19 -10.32
C ALA A 31 -10.28 -21.60 -9.80
N THR A 32 -10.00 -22.59 -10.66
CA THR A 32 -10.04 -24.01 -10.30
C THR A 32 -8.87 -24.39 -9.38
N PRO A 33 -8.96 -25.50 -8.63
CA PRO A 33 -7.84 -25.98 -7.81
C PRO A 33 -6.53 -26.13 -8.60
N LEU A 34 -6.60 -26.63 -9.84
CA LEU A 34 -5.44 -26.78 -10.72
C LEU A 34 -4.81 -25.43 -11.09
N GLN A 35 -5.62 -24.40 -11.32
CA GLN A 35 -5.11 -23.04 -11.59
C GLN A 35 -4.45 -22.44 -10.34
N MET A 36 -5.00 -22.70 -9.15
CA MET A 36 -4.40 -22.26 -7.89
C MET A 36 -3.07 -22.96 -7.61
N GLU A 37 -2.98 -24.27 -7.78
CA GLU A 37 -1.73 -25.03 -7.62
C GLU A 37 -0.66 -24.52 -8.59
N LYS A 38 -1.01 -24.36 -9.87
CA LYS A 38 -0.10 -23.78 -10.87
C LYS A 38 0.36 -22.38 -10.49
N ALA A 39 -0.53 -21.52 -10.00
CA ALA A 39 -0.18 -20.18 -9.55
C ALA A 39 0.74 -20.21 -8.31
N PHE A 40 0.53 -21.15 -7.39
CA PHE A 40 1.43 -21.36 -6.26
C PHE A 40 2.82 -21.77 -6.74
N ASP A 41 2.92 -22.82 -7.56
CA ASP A 41 4.19 -23.37 -8.04
C ASP A 41 5.03 -22.34 -8.82
N GLN A 42 4.36 -21.53 -9.65
CA GLN A 42 5.02 -20.45 -10.40
C GLN A 42 5.73 -19.43 -9.52
N ASN A 43 5.19 -19.21 -8.32
CA ASN A 43 5.65 -18.16 -7.43
C ASN A 43 6.45 -18.71 -6.24
N ALA A 44 6.34 -20.00 -5.94
CA ALA A 44 7.05 -20.68 -4.84
C ALA A 44 8.58 -20.56 -4.95
N ALA A 45 9.12 -20.49 -6.17
CA ALA A 45 10.56 -20.48 -6.44
C ALA A 45 11.32 -19.29 -5.83
N TYR A 46 10.64 -18.18 -5.55
CA TYR A 46 11.25 -17.00 -4.95
C TYR A 46 10.85 -16.78 -3.48
N GLN A 47 10.14 -17.72 -2.84
CA GLN A 47 9.83 -17.61 -1.40
C GLN A 47 11.12 -17.56 -0.58
N LEU A 48 11.17 -16.63 0.38
CA LEU A 48 12.24 -16.58 1.34
C LEU A 48 12.11 -17.74 2.34
N PRO A 49 13.23 -18.32 2.81
CA PRO A 49 13.20 -19.30 3.88
C PRO A 49 12.48 -18.74 5.11
N SER A 50 11.52 -19.48 5.63
CA SER A 50 10.83 -19.11 6.88
C SER A 50 11.58 -19.66 8.09
N HIS A 51 11.66 -18.86 9.16
CA HIS A 51 12.20 -19.28 10.45
C HIS A 51 11.07 -19.62 11.41
N TYR A 52 11.26 -20.54 12.35
CA TYR A 52 10.24 -20.76 13.38
C TYR A 52 10.14 -19.57 14.32
N ALA A 53 8.91 -19.26 14.76
CA ALA A 53 8.67 -18.28 15.81
C ALA A 53 9.31 -18.74 17.12
N ASP A 54 9.94 -17.83 17.85
CA ASP A 54 10.29 -18.05 19.25
C ASP A 54 9.05 -17.77 20.10
N SER A 55 8.44 -18.83 20.63
CA SER A 55 7.22 -18.72 21.40
C SER A 55 7.35 -17.91 22.70
N GLY A 56 8.54 -17.88 23.30
CA GLY A 56 8.84 -17.07 24.48
C GLY A 56 8.97 -15.60 24.12
N HIS A 57 9.69 -15.29 23.03
CA HIS A 57 9.79 -13.92 22.53
C HIS A 57 8.45 -13.38 22.03
N ALA A 58 7.64 -14.17 21.33
CA ALA A 58 6.30 -13.78 20.87
C ALA A 58 5.37 -13.39 22.04
N GLN A 59 5.53 -13.99 23.23
CA GLN A 59 4.79 -13.55 24.43
C GLN A 59 5.27 -12.20 24.95
N GLN A 60 6.56 -11.90 24.83
CA GLN A 60 7.14 -10.62 25.26
C GLN A 60 6.62 -9.44 24.42
N LEU A 61 6.20 -9.67 23.17
CA LEU A 61 5.57 -8.66 22.30
C LEU A 61 4.25 -8.09 22.87
N ALA A 62 3.67 -8.70 23.91
CA ALA A 62 2.57 -8.08 24.66
C ALA A 62 3.00 -6.75 25.30
N ASP A 63 4.26 -6.63 25.75
CA ASP A 63 4.85 -5.40 26.25
C ASP A 63 5.02 -4.37 25.10
N PRO A 64 4.43 -3.16 25.21
CA PRO A 64 4.58 -2.13 24.18
C PRO A 64 6.03 -1.74 23.88
N ALA A 65 6.92 -1.74 24.87
CA ALA A 65 8.31 -1.37 24.65
C ALA A 65 9.06 -2.43 23.86
N GLU A 66 8.86 -3.72 24.17
CA GLU A 66 9.44 -4.81 23.38
C GLU A 66 8.86 -4.87 21.96
N PHE A 67 7.54 -4.73 21.83
CA PHE A 67 6.87 -4.64 20.52
C PHE A 67 7.53 -3.58 19.63
N LYS A 68 7.80 -2.39 20.18
CA LYS A 68 8.38 -1.26 19.43
C LYS A 68 9.82 -1.51 19.00
N LYS A 69 10.65 -2.16 19.84
CA LYS A 69 12.06 -2.47 19.49
C LYS A 69 12.17 -3.38 18.27
N CYS A 70 11.17 -4.24 18.06
CA CYS A 70 11.14 -5.22 16.97
C CYS A 70 10.59 -4.68 15.64
N LEU A 71 10.00 -3.48 15.63
CA LEU A 71 9.35 -2.93 14.44
C LEU A 71 10.34 -2.72 13.28
N GLY A 72 9.91 -3.05 12.06
CA GLY A 72 10.70 -2.87 10.84
C GLY A 72 11.77 -3.93 10.59
N TYR A 73 11.89 -4.95 11.44
CA TYR A 73 12.86 -6.04 11.28
C TYR A 73 12.17 -7.35 10.90
N SER A 74 12.36 -7.80 9.66
CA SER A 74 11.70 -9.01 9.11
C SER A 74 12.01 -10.30 9.86
N LYS A 75 13.14 -10.38 10.55
CA LYS A 75 13.47 -11.54 11.41
C LYS A 75 12.41 -11.81 12.49
N TYR A 76 11.63 -10.81 12.90
CA TYR A 76 10.57 -10.95 13.91
C TYR A 76 9.19 -11.24 13.31
N PHE A 77 9.08 -11.43 11.99
CA PHE A 77 7.78 -11.66 11.34
C PHE A 77 7.01 -12.82 11.99
N ASN A 78 7.64 -13.98 12.18
CA ASN A 78 6.96 -15.15 12.73
C ASN A 78 6.60 -14.97 14.22
N ASP A 79 7.33 -14.15 14.96
CA ASP A 79 7.00 -13.80 16.34
C ASP A 79 5.77 -12.90 16.40
N TYR A 80 5.72 -11.87 15.54
CA TYR A 80 4.53 -11.03 15.38
C TYR A 80 3.33 -11.86 14.90
N PHE A 81 3.53 -12.78 13.96
CA PHE A 81 2.47 -13.65 13.46
C PHE A 81 1.88 -14.49 14.59
N LEU A 82 2.73 -15.15 15.39
CA LEU A 82 2.28 -15.95 16.53
C LEU A 82 1.60 -15.09 17.61
N PHE A 83 2.13 -13.89 17.88
CA PHE A 83 1.53 -12.93 18.80
C PHE A 83 0.14 -12.50 18.31
N SER A 84 0.02 -12.01 17.08
CA SER A 84 -1.24 -11.55 16.49
C SER A 84 -2.27 -12.68 16.39
N ARG A 85 -1.85 -13.92 16.09
CA ARG A 85 -2.75 -15.07 16.10
C ARG A 85 -3.37 -15.30 17.48
N LYS A 86 -2.56 -15.28 18.55
CA LYS A 86 -3.04 -15.42 19.94
C LYS A 86 -3.96 -14.27 20.35
N GLU A 87 -3.63 -13.04 19.95
CA GLU A 87 -4.47 -11.88 20.20
C GLU A 87 -5.85 -12.02 19.53
N ILE A 88 -5.90 -12.51 18.29
CA ILE A 88 -7.15 -12.75 17.57
C ILE A 88 -7.94 -13.92 18.19
N GLU A 89 -7.28 -15.00 18.57
CA GLU A 89 -7.91 -16.14 19.26
C GLU A 89 -8.56 -15.71 20.59
N THR A 90 -7.95 -14.75 21.30
CA THR A 90 -8.41 -14.28 22.61
C THR A 90 -9.46 -13.19 22.52
N HIS A 91 -9.26 -12.20 21.64
CA HIS A 91 -10.04 -10.95 21.62
C HIS A 91 -10.90 -10.77 20.37
N GLY A 92 -10.72 -11.64 19.36
CA GLY A 92 -11.35 -11.53 18.05
C GLY A 92 -10.73 -10.48 17.14
N ILE A 93 -10.95 -10.64 15.83
CA ILE A 93 -10.45 -9.73 14.79
C ILE A 93 -10.76 -8.24 15.09
N PRO A 94 -12.01 -7.84 15.42
CA PRO A 94 -12.34 -6.44 15.61
C PRO A 94 -11.51 -5.76 16.69
N THR A 95 -11.35 -6.41 17.84
CA THR A 95 -10.62 -5.86 18.99
C THR A 95 -9.13 -5.79 18.71
N THR A 96 -8.56 -6.85 18.11
CA THR A 96 -7.12 -6.90 17.79
C THR A 96 -6.74 -5.86 16.75
N VAL A 97 -7.50 -5.73 15.66
CA VAL A 97 -7.21 -4.76 14.59
C VAL A 97 -7.37 -3.33 15.09
N ASN A 98 -8.42 -3.03 15.85
CA ASN A 98 -8.57 -1.70 16.43
C ASN A 98 -7.44 -1.37 17.40
N THR A 99 -7.06 -2.28 18.30
CA THR A 99 -5.96 -2.05 19.25
C THR A 99 -4.62 -1.87 18.54
N SER A 100 -4.41 -2.57 17.42
CA SER A 100 -3.12 -2.62 16.71
C SER A 100 -2.95 -1.54 15.65
N ASN A 101 -4.00 -1.09 14.96
CA ASN A 101 -3.88 -0.18 13.80
C ASN A 101 -4.79 1.05 13.85
N PHE A 102 -5.90 1.01 14.60
CA PHE A 102 -6.87 2.11 14.66
C PHE A 102 -7.08 2.66 16.07
N GLY A 103 -6.15 2.32 16.97
CA GLY A 103 -6.13 2.76 18.34
C GLY A 103 -5.55 4.16 18.46
N GLU A 104 -5.78 4.79 19.60
CA GLU A 104 -5.24 6.13 19.92
C GLU A 104 -3.94 6.03 20.74
N ASN A 105 -3.24 4.90 20.64
CA ASN A 105 -2.00 4.61 21.36
C ASN A 105 -0.79 4.64 20.42
N GLU A 106 0.41 4.70 20.99
CA GLU A 106 1.65 4.80 20.23
C GLU A 106 1.87 3.60 19.28
N ARG A 107 1.53 2.39 19.72
CA ARG A 107 1.62 1.18 18.89
C ARG A 107 0.75 1.32 17.64
N ALA A 108 -0.48 1.77 17.78
CA ALA A 108 -1.40 1.96 16.68
C ALA A 108 -0.91 3.01 15.68
N MET A 109 -0.34 4.12 16.16
CA MET A 109 0.28 5.12 15.29
C MET A 109 1.49 4.53 14.54
N ASP A 110 2.41 3.85 15.23
CA ASP A 110 3.59 3.23 14.62
C ASP A 110 3.24 2.12 13.59
N MET A 111 2.13 1.42 13.81
CA MET A 111 1.58 0.41 12.90
C MET A 111 0.80 1.04 11.74
N PHE A 112 0.11 2.15 11.96
CA PHE A 112 -0.68 2.83 10.94
C PHE A 112 0.21 3.56 9.91
N ASP A 113 1.39 4.03 10.34
CA ASP A 113 2.46 4.53 9.46
C ASP A 113 3.01 3.46 8.51
N ARG A 114 2.70 2.18 8.74
CA ARG A 114 3.11 1.03 7.94
C ARG A 114 1.86 0.51 7.22
N ILE A 115 1.91 0.46 5.90
CA ILE A 115 0.74 0.12 5.08
C ILE A 115 0.14 -1.23 5.54
N PHE A 116 -1.13 -1.22 5.96
CA PHE A 116 -1.84 -2.44 6.34
C PHE A 116 -2.30 -3.20 5.10
N GLN A 117 -1.94 -4.49 5.02
CA GLN A 117 -2.26 -5.32 3.87
C GLN A 117 -3.77 -5.62 3.77
N GLY A 118 -4.35 -5.27 2.62
CA GLY A 118 -5.78 -5.08 2.46
C GLY A 118 -6.67 -6.33 2.35
N TYR A 119 -6.12 -7.48 1.93
CA TYR A 119 -6.91 -8.69 1.69
C TYR A 119 -7.45 -9.33 2.95
N ALA A 120 -6.79 -9.13 4.08
CA ALA A 120 -7.11 -9.84 5.32
C ALA A 120 -8.56 -9.62 5.79
N LEU A 121 -9.06 -8.38 5.69
CA LEU A 121 -10.43 -8.06 6.10
C LEU A 121 -11.48 -8.46 5.06
N VAL A 122 -11.09 -8.65 3.80
CA VAL A 122 -11.99 -9.10 2.72
C VAL A 122 -12.49 -10.51 2.98
N TYR A 123 -11.59 -11.43 3.32
CA TYR A 123 -11.93 -12.84 3.58
C TYR A 123 -12.30 -13.12 5.03
N LYS A 124 -12.04 -12.17 5.94
CA LYS A 124 -12.34 -12.27 7.38
C LYS A 124 -11.77 -13.53 8.03
N GLN A 125 -10.63 -14.02 7.53
CA GLN A 125 -9.97 -15.21 8.06
C GLN A 125 -8.93 -14.82 9.12
N PRO A 126 -9.00 -15.37 10.35
CA PRO A 126 -8.07 -15.05 11.43
C PRO A 126 -6.59 -15.15 11.04
N PHE A 127 -6.22 -16.18 10.28
CA PHE A 127 -4.85 -16.40 9.83
C PHE A 127 -4.35 -15.27 8.91
N LEU A 128 -5.17 -14.87 7.93
CA LEU A 128 -4.84 -13.78 7.02
C LEU A 128 -4.70 -12.44 7.76
N VAL A 129 -5.53 -12.21 8.79
CA VAL A 129 -5.43 -11.01 9.63
C VAL A 129 -4.16 -11.03 10.47
N ALA A 130 -3.79 -12.17 11.07
CA ALA A 130 -2.53 -12.29 11.81
C ALA A 130 -1.31 -12.02 10.92
N GLU A 131 -1.33 -12.53 9.69
CA GLU A 131 -0.28 -12.32 8.69
C GLU A 131 -0.19 -10.88 8.20
N ALA A 132 -1.33 -10.22 7.96
CA ALA A 132 -1.36 -8.80 7.61
C ALA A 132 -0.81 -7.93 8.74
N LEU A 133 -1.16 -8.23 10.00
CA LEU A 133 -0.62 -7.53 11.18
C LEU A 133 0.90 -7.74 11.31
N ALA A 134 1.38 -8.97 11.16
CA ALA A 134 2.80 -9.28 11.22
C ALA A 134 3.59 -8.60 10.10
N SER A 135 3.07 -8.64 8.87
CA SER A 135 3.64 -7.94 7.71
C SER A 135 3.74 -6.44 7.98
N THR A 136 2.67 -5.84 8.50
CA THR A 136 2.63 -4.42 8.85
C THR A 136 3.72 -4.07 9.87
N ALA A 137 3.90 -4.90 10.90
CA ALA A 137 4.89 -4.65 11.96
C ALA A 137 6.34 -4.66 11.45
N VAL A 138 6.65 -5.52 10.46
CA VAL A 138 8.02 -5.63 9.91
C VAL A 138 8.27 -4.76 8.68
N GLN A 139 7.24 -4.13 8.12
CA GLN A 139 7.33 -3.23 6.97
C GLN A 139 8.00 -1.91 7.34
N PHE A 140 8.71 -1.26 6.42
CA PHE A 140 9.28 0.07 6.65
C PHE A 140 8.16 1.14 6.80
N PRO A 141 8.27 2.13 7.72
CA PRO A 141 7.22 3.13 7.95
C PRO A 141 7.28 4.26 6.93
N GLU A 142 7.11 3.94 5.65
CA GLU A 142 7.23 4.90 4.53
C GLU A 142 6.37 6.16 4.75
N LEU A 143 5.14 5.96 5.22
CA LEU A 143 4.17 7.05 5.35
C LEU A 143 4.54 8.05 6.46
N ARG A 144 5.34 7.65 7.46
CA ARG A 144 5.75 8.51 8.58
C ARG A 144 6.56 9.71 8.13
N TYR A 145 7.37 9.55 7.08
CA TYR A 145 8.23 10.62 6.58
C TYR A 145 7.48 11.60 5.69
N PHE A 146 6.29 11.22 5.25
CA PHE A 146 5.54 11.92 4.22
C PHE A 146 4.27 12.58 4.75
N LEU A 147 3.47 11.88 5.56
CA LEU A 147 2.14 12.35 5.97
C LEU A 147 2.17 13.49 6.99
N PRO A 148 2.96 13.44 8.09
CA PRO A 148 2.99 14.55 9.04
C PRO A 148 3.48 15.86 8.42
N PRO A 149 4.52 15.90 7.56
CA PRO A 149 4.87 17.11 6.81
C PRO A 149 3.75 17.59 5.89
N THR A 150 3.07 16.67 5.18
CA THR A 150 1.93 17.01 4.31
C THR A 150 0.80 17.69 5.09
N ASP A 151 0.47 17.19 6.28
CA ASP A 151 -0.58 17.78 7.12
C ASP A 151 -0.25 19.19 7.60
N ARG A 152 1.03 19.51 7.83
CA ARG A 152 1.45 20.84 8.30
C ARG A 152 1.29 21.93 7.25
N VAL A 153 1.35 21.56 5.97
CA VAL A 153 1.25 22.49 4.84
C VAL A 153 -0.14 22.50 4.19
N ALA A 154 -1.05 21.65 4.67
CA ALA A 154 -2.41 21.56 4.14
C ALA A 154 -3.18 22.88 4.35
N PRO A 155 -3.71 23.50 3.28
CA PRO A 155 -4.51 24.71 3.42
C PRO A 155 -5.86 24.38 4.05
N SER A 156 -6.43 25.35 4.79
CA SER A 156 -7.78 25.20 5.38
C SER A 156 -8.88 25.07 4.33
N THR A 157 -8.61 25.46 3.08
CA THR A 157 -9.52 25.39 1.94
C THR A 157 -9.17 24.25 0.98
N ALA A 158 -8.38 23.27 1.42
CA ALA A 158 -8.01 22.11 0.60
C ALA A 158 -9.25 21.36 0.10
N SER A 159 -9.43 21.30 -1.22
CA SER A 159 -10.57 20.61 -1.85
C SER A 159 -10.25 20.07 -3.23
N ALA A 160 -8.97 19.91 -3.59
CA ALA A 160 -8.60 19.46 -4.92
C ALA A 160 -9.00 18.00 -5.13
N SER A 161 -9.36 17.67 -6.37
CA SER A 161 -9.59 16.29 -6.79
C SER A 161 -8.28 15.55 -7.05
N GLN A 162 -8.33 14.22 -7.03
CA GLN A 162 -7.20 13.36 -7.40
C GLN A 162 -6.68 13.67 -8.81
N VAL A 163 -7.59 13.92 -9.76
CA VAL A 163 -7.22 14.20 -11.15
C VAL A 163 -6.54 15.56 -11.28
N GLU A 164 -7.03 16.59 -10.59
CA GLU A 164 -6.38 17.91 -10.58
C GLU A 164 -4.98 17.83 -9.96
N MET A 165 -4.81 17.10 -8.85
CA MET A 165 -3.49 16.93 -8.26
C MET A 165 -2.54 16.14 -9.17
N HIS A 166 -3.00 15.07 -9.83
CA HIS A 166 -2.18 14.38 -10.83
C HIS A 166 -1.72 15.32 -11.95
N ASP A 167 -2.59 16.22 -12.41
CA ASP A 167 -2.25 17.21 -13.42
C ASP A 167 -1.23 18.24 -12.91
N GLN A 168 -1.38 18.68 -11.65
CA GLN A 168 -0.41 19.56 -10.99
C GLN A 168 0.97 18.89 -10.86
N ILE A 169 1.04 17.62 -10.45
CA ILE A 169 2.30 16.87 -10.41
C ILE A 169 2.94 16.82 -11.81
N ARG A 170 2.15 16.44 -12.82
CA ARG A 170 2.62 16.28 -14.21
C ARG A 170 3.15 17.58 -14.82
N THR A 171 2.48 18.69 -14.55
CA THR A 171 2.81 20.01 -15.14
C THR A 171 3.85 20.79 -14.33
N ASN A 172 4.17 20.35 -13.11
CA ASN A 172 5.18 20.94 -12.28
C ASN A 172 6.57 20.42 -12.67
N ALA A 173 7.34 21.26 -13.38
CA ALA A 173 8.68 20.92 -13.84
C ALA A 173 9.65 20.55 -12.70
N ILE A 174 9.48 21.11 -11.50
CA ILE A 174 10.35 20.79 -10.34
C ILE A 174 10.09 19.35 -9.90
N ILE A 175 8.82 18.97 -9.72
CA ILE A 175 8.44 17.62 -9.32
C ILE A 175 8.80 16.60 -10.41
N HIS A 176 8.48 16.91 -11.66
CA HIS A 176 8.77 16.04 -12.80
C HIS A 176 10.28 15.75 -12.93
N ASN A 177 11.13 16.77 -12.76
CA ASN A 177 12.59 16.60 -12.89
C ASN A 177 13.25 15.95 -11.66
N ALA A 178 12.54 15.85 -10.54
CA ALA A 178 13.01 15.16 -9.33
C ALA A 178 12.76 13.63 -9.38
N MET A 179 12.03 13.14 -10.38
CA MET A 179 11.82 11.71 -10.59
C MET A 179 12.97 11.12 -11.41
N HIS A 180 13.80 10.32 -10.73
CA HIS A 180 14.98 9.67 -11.31
C HIS A 180 14.84 8.15 -11.28
N TYR A 181 14.84 7.50 -12.44
CA TYR A 181 14.68 6.03 -12.52
C TYR A 181 15.88 5.25 -11.99
N ASP A 182 17.04 5.87 -11.90
CA ASP A 182 18.31 5.31 -11.44
C ASP A 182 18.50 5.40 -9.91
N TYR A 183 17.64 6.13 -9.19
CA TYR A 183 17.63 6.11 -7.73
C TYR A 183 17.04 4.80 -7.22
N ILE A 184 17.72 4.21 -6.22
CA ILE A 184 17.22 3.03 -5.49
C ILE A 184 15.96 3.41 -4.72
N ASP A 185 15.95 4.59 -4.10
CA ASP A 185 14.84 5.16 -3.37
C ASP A 185 14.38 6.46 -4.04
N LYS A 186 13.51 6.31 -5.04
CA LYS A 186 13.00 7.43 -5.85
C LYS A 186 12.21 8.45 -5.03
N ILE A 187 11.58 7.99 -3.94
CA ILE A 187 10.74 8.83 -3.10
C ILE A 187 11.62 9.69 -2.21
N HIS A 188 12.51 9.09 -1.42
CA HIS A 188 13.29 9.85 -0.43
C HIS A 188 14.43 10.63 -1.07
N ASP A 189 15.22 10.01 -1.94
CA ASP A 189 16.40 10.65 -2.53
C ASP A 189 16.01 11.64 -3.66
N GLY A 190 14.93 11.34 -4.40
CA GLY A 190 14.46 12.14 -5.52
C GLY A 190 13.34 13.09 -5.14
N LEU A 191 12.10 12.59 -5.14
CA LEU A 191 10.89 13.42 -5.00
C LEU A 191 10.88 14.28 -3.73
N ILE A 192 11.12 13.69 -2.56
CA ILE A 192 11.17 14.41 -1.28
C ILE A 192 12.47 15.22 -1.19
N GLY A 193 13.61 14.63 -1.55
CA GLY A 193 14.93 15.26 -1.44
C GLY A 193 15.13 16.50 -2.31
N GLU A 194 14.56 16.50 -3.52
CA GLU A 194 14.77 17.54 -4.54
C GLU A 194 13.55 18.46 -4.75
N ALA A 195 12.33 17.96 -4.50
CA ALA A 195 11.07 18.67 -4.78
C ALA A 195 10.06 18.66 -3.61
N GLY A 196 10.51 18.35 -2.38
CA GLY A 196 9.66 18.11 -1.22
C GLY A 196 8.62 19.21 -0.95
N ASP A 197 9.01 20.49 -0.95
CA ASP A 197 8.09 21.58 -0.65
C ASP A 197 6.93 21.67 -1.67
N GLN A 198 7.25 21.60 -2.97
CA GLN A 198 6.26 21.65 -4.04
C GLN A 198 5.38 20.39 -4.04
N LEU A 199 5.99 19.23 -3.84
CA LEU A 199 5.30 17.94 -3.79
C LEU A 199 4.30 17.90 -2.64
N LEU A 200 4.74 18.23 -1.42
CA LEU A 200 3.88 18.26 -0.24
C LEU A 200 2.76 19.30 -0.39
N SER A 201 3.05 20.46 -0.99
CA SER A 201 2.04 21.47 -1.28
C SER A 201 0.92 20.94 -2.19
N VAL A 202 1.27 20.20 -3.26
CA VAL A 202 0.26 19.57 -4.13
C VAL A 202 -0.54 18.52 -3.37
N ILE A 203 0.13 17.57 -2.71
CA ILE A 203 -0.54 16.43 -2.09
C ILE A 203 -1.41 16.84 -0.88
N SER A 204 -1.03 17.90 -0.19
CA SER A 204 -1.77 18.43 0.96
C SER A 204 -3.15 18.99 0.62
N GLN A 205 -3.45 19.21 -0.67
CA GLN A 205 -4.76 19.63 -1.14
C GLN A 205 -5.81 18.50 -1.07
N TRP A 206 -5.39 17.24 -0.87
CA TRP A 206 -6.31 16.15 -0.57
C TRP A 206 -6.71 16.16 0.90
N LYS A 207 -8.00 16.42 1.12
CA LYS A 207 -8.66 16.34 2.42
C LYS A 207 -9.96 15.55 2.30
N VAL A 208 -10.30 14.87 3.39
CA VAL A 208 -11.52 14.08 3.53
C VAL A 208 -12.19 14.44 4.85
N SER A 209 -13.40 14.97 4.80
CA SER A 209 -14.28 15.14 5.94
C SER A 209 -15.08 13.85 6.22
N ALA A 210 -15.61 13.74 7.44
CA ALA A 210 -16.34 12.55 7.88
C ALA A 210 -17.64 12.30 7.07
N ASP A 211 -18.22 13.36 6.48
CA ASP A 211 -19.44 13.31 5.68
C ASP A 211 -19.19 13.01 4.18
N GLU A 212 -17.95 13.09 3.70
CA GLU A 212 -17.62 12.86 2.29
C GLU A 212 -16.83 11.55 2.04
N VAL A 213 -16.57 10.75 3.07
CA VAL A 213 -15.72 9.54 3.01
C VAL A 213 -16.07 8.62 1.84
N GLU A 214 -17.36 8.35 1.62
CA GLU A 214 -17.80 7.48 0.52
C GLU A 214 -17.57 8.10 -0.86
N VAL A 215 -17.83 9.39 -0.99
CA VAL A 215 -17.63 10.14 -2.25
C VAL A 215 -16.15 10.23 -2.58
N LYS A 216 -15.31 10.57 -1.61
CA LYS A 216 -13.84 10.64 -1.75
C LYS A 216 -13.22 9.27 -2.03
N ALA A 217 -13.74 8.21 -1.43
CA ALA A 217 -13.30 6.84 -1.74
C ALA A 217 -13.66 6.43 -3.18
N ALA A 218 -14.85 6.79 -3.66
CA ALA A 218 -15.25 6.57 -5.05
C ALA A 218 -14.39 7.39 -6.03
N GLU A 219 -14.12 8.65 -5.70
CA GLU A 219 -13.23 9.52 -6.46
C GLU A 219 -11.82 8.92 -6.57
N LEU A 220 -11.25 8.49 -5.45
CA LEU A 220 -9.95 7.82 -5.40
C LEU A 220 -9.92 6.53 -6.22
N PHE A 221 -10.94 5.68 -6.10
CA PHE A 221 -11.04 4.46 -6.89
C PHE A 221 -11.05 4.75 -8.40
N ASN A 222 -11.83 5.76 -8.82
CA ASN A 222 -11.87 6.20 -10.22
C ASN A 222 -10.50 6.75 -10.67
N ALA A 223 -9.82 7.53 -9.83
CA ALA A 223 -8.51 8.08 -10.15
C ALA A 223 -7.42 7.00 -10.29
N CYS A 224 -7.41 5.99 -9.41
CA CYS A 224 -6.55 4.82 -9.55
C CYS A 224 -6.79 4.10 -10.89
N GLY A 225 -8.06 3.92 -11.27
CA GLY A 225 -8.46 3.36 -12.54
C GLY A 225 -7.95 4.20 -13.72
N ILE A 226 -8.20 5.50 -13.73
CA ILE A 226 -7.73 6.42 -14.77
C ILE A 226 -6.21 6.31 -14.90
N MET A 227 -5.45 6.42 -13.81
CA MET A 227 -4.00 6.31 -13.83
C MET A 227 -3.58 4.98 -14.43
N LYS A 228 -4.00 3.85 -13.85
CA LYS A 228 -3.61 2.52 -14.32
C LYS A 228 -3.94 2.28 -15.78
N TYR A 229 -5.17 2.59 -16.16
CA TYR A 229 -5.67 2.25 -17.47
C TYR A 229 -5.04 3.21 -18.48
N THR A 230 -5.15 4.52 -18.29
CA THR A 230 -4.83 5.49 -19.33
C THR A 230 -3.35 5.80 -19.52
N THR A 231 -2.46 5.41 -18.59
CA THR A 231 -1.05 5.80 -18.65
C THR A 231 -0.12 4.68 -19.16
N GLN A 232 -0.64 3.79 -20.00
CA GLN A 232 0.11 2.67 -20.55
C GLN A 232 0.99 3.14 -21.71
N LEU A 233 2.25 3.40 -21.41
CA LEU A 233 3.20 3.90 -22.38
C LEU A 233 4.07 2.77 -22.94
N TRP A 234 3.86 2.43 -24.20
CA TRP A 234 4.96 2.07 -25.09
C TRP A 234 4.74 2.72 -26.47
N PRO A 235 5.79 3.21 -27.15
CA PRO A 235 5.66 3.78 -28.49
C PRO A 235 4.85 2.89 -29.45
N ARG A 236 3.87 3.51 -30.14
CA ARG A 236 2.92 2.82 -31.06
C ARG A 236 3.62 2.01 -32.15
N ASP A 237 4.84 2.37 -32.48
CA ASP A 237 5.69 1.77 -33.52
C ASP A 237 6.51 0.58 -33.03
N GLN A 238 6.60 0.34 -31.71
CA GLN A 238 7.52 -0.66 -31.14
C GLN A 238 6.85 -1.79 -30.36
N ILE A 239 5.58 -1.69 -29.96
CA ILE A 239 4.87 -2.79 -29.28
C ILE A 239 3.43 -2.96 -29.76
N SER A 240 3.11 -4.18 -30.19
CA SER A 240 1.76 -4.65 -30.56
C SER A 240 0.88 -5.11 -29.39
N ARG A 241 1.29 -4.82 -28.14
CA ARG A 241 0.72 -5.43 -26.92
C ARG A 241 0.55 -4.41 -25.77
N PHE A 242 -0.64 -4.37 -25.21
CA PHE A 242 -0.93 -3.69 -23.95
C PHE A 242 -0.01 -4.20 -22.83
N ARG A 243 0.62 -3.31 -22.06
CA ARG A 243 1.46 -3.65 -20.91
C ARG A 243 1.05 -2.82 -19.70
N PHE A 244 0.98 -3.51 -18.58
CA PHE A 244 0.59 -2.95 -17.30
C PHE A 244 1.83 -2.77 -16.44
N ASP A 245 2.15 -1.52 -16.07
CA ASP A 245 3.19 -1.24 -15.08
C ASP A 245 2.74 -1.72 -13.69
N PHE A 246 3.63 -2.37 -12.94
CA PHE A 246 3.33 -2.92 -11.63
C PHE A 246 2.94 -1.83 -10.62
N MET A 247 3.60 -0.67 -10.63
CA MET A 247 3.39 0.36 -9.59
C MET A 247 2.00 1.01 -9.69
N PRO A 248 1.51 1.47 -10.85
CA PRO A 248 0.12 1.88 -11.02
C PRO A 248 -0.90 0.75 -10.84
N MET A 249 -0.51 -0.52 -10.96
CA MET A 249 -1.42 -1.64 -10.66
C MET A 249 -1.74 -1.69 -9.17
N TYR A 250 -0.73 -1.40 -8.34
CA TYR A 250 -0.82 -1.48 -6.89
C TYR A 250 -1.89 -0.54 -6.33
N THR A 251 -2.09 0.63 -6.93
CA THR A 251 -3.13 1.59 -6.51
C THR A 251 -4.52 1.06 -6.76
N VAL A 252 -4.75 0.42 -7.91
CA VAL A 252 -6.05 -0.19 -8.24
C VAL A 252 -6.32 -1.37 -7.34
N THR A 253 -5.37 -2.29 -7.17
CA THR A 253 -5.56 -3.44 -6.27
C THR A 253 -5.83 -2.98 -4.84
N THR A 254 -5.09 -1.97 -4.35
CA THR A 254 -5.31 -1.41 -3.01
C THR A 254 -6.68 -0.74 -2.86
N ALA A 255 -7.10 0.02 -3.88
CA ALA A 255 -8.38 0.70 -3.84
C ALA A 255 -9.58 -0.26 -3.86
N THR A 256 -9.45 -1.49 -4.39
CA THR A 256 -10.54 -2.49 -4.36
C THR A 256 -10.97 -2.89 -2.95
N PHE A 257 -10.16 -2.64 -1.93
CA PHE A 257 -10.51 -3.00 -0.56
C PHE A 257 -11.41 -1.98 0.13
N PHE A 258 -11.40 -0.71 -0.30
CA PHE A 258 -12.16 0.36 0.36
C PHE A 258 -13.61 -0.01 0.67
N PRO A 259 -14.40 -0.60 -0.24
CA PRO A 259 -15.77 -0.95 0.05
C PRO A 259 -15.91 -1.89 1.26
N VAL A 260 -14.94 -2.78 1.51
CA VAL A 260 -14.95 -3.67 2.68
C VAL A 260 -14.61 -2.90 3.95
N TYR A 261 -13.54 -2.09 3.95
CA TYR A 261 -13.15 -1.29 5.11
C TYR A 261 -14.24 -0.30 5.53
N LEU A 262 -14.84 0.38 4.55
CA LEU A 262 -15.88 1.39 4.80
C LEU A 262 -17.19 0.77 5.30
N LYS A 263 -17.55 -0.44 4.84
CA LYS A 263 -18.73 -1.19 5.32
C LYS A 263 -18.49 -1.98 6.61
N THR A 264 -17.27 -1.98 7.14
CA THR A 264 -16.96 -2.69 8.37
C THR A 264 -17.41 -1.86 9.58
N ASP A 265 -18.41 -2.34 10.32
CA ASP A 265 -19.08 -1.57 11.37
C ASP A 265 -18.20 -1.28 12.59
N TRP A 266 -17.23 -2.14 12.88
CA TRP A 266 -16.34 -2.00 14.03
C TRP A 266 -15.11 -1.12 13.77
N ILE A 267 -14.92 -0.61 12.55
CA ILE A 267 -13.91 0.42 12.26
C ILE A 267 -14.56 1.78 12.53
N LYS A 268 -13.94 2.56 13.42
CA LYS A 268 -14.45 3.89 13.80
C LYS A 268 -14.56 4.81 12.57
N PRO A 269 -15.58 5.70 12.50
CA PRO A 269 -15.72 6.66 11.40
C PRO A 269 -14.47 7.54 11.18
N GLY A 270 -13.82 7.99 12.25
CA GLY A 270 -12.57 8.77 12.15
C GLY A 270 -11.44 7.98 11.48
N SER A 271 -11.32 6.69 11.77
CA SER A 271 -10.33 5.80 11.15
C SER A 271 -10.62 5.58 9.67
N LYS A 272 -11.89 5.49 9.26
CA LYS A 272 -12.29 5.41 7.85
C LYS A 272 -11.94 6.69 7.09
N THR A 273 -12.20 7.84 7.70
CA THR A 273 -11.84 9.17 7.16
C THR A 273 -10.33 9.26 6.94
N CYS A 274 -9.55 8.93 7.98
CA CYS A 274 -8.10 8.92 7.94
C CYS A 274 -7.56 7.98 6.85
N LEU A 275 -8.12 6.77 6.74
CA LEU A 275 -7.72 5.77 5.74
C LEU A 275 -7.89 6.28 4.31
N VAL A 276 -9.03 6.91 3.98
CA VAL A 276 -9.29 7.46 2.65
C VAL A 276 -8.42 8.68 2.36
N GLU A 277 -8.21 9.55 3.36
CA GLU A 277 -7.30 10.70 3.21
C GLU A 277 -5.87 10.22 2.91
N TRP A 278 -5.37 9.29 3.72
CA TRP A 278 -3.98 8.84 3.63
C TRP A 278 -3.70 8.08 2.33
N LEU A 279 -4.58 7.17 1.95
CA LEU A 279 -4.42 6.43 0.70
C LEU A 279 -4.60 7.32 -0.52
N GLY A 280 -5.46 8.36 -0.45
CA GLY A 280 -5.55 9.35 -1.52
C GLY A 280 -4.29 10.17 -1.68
N ARG A 281 -3.62 10.53 -0.58
CA ARG A 281 -2.31 11.20 -0.64
C ARG A 281 -1.21 10.27 -1.16
N ALA A 282 -1.20 9.02 -0.70
CA ALA A 282 -0.26 8.01 -1.19
C ALA A 282 -0.44 7.73 -2.69
N ASN A 283 -1.67 7.77 -3.21
CA ASN A 283 -1.94 7.63 -4.64
C ASN A 283 -1.32 8.77 -5.47
N VAL A 284 -1.41 10.02 -4.99
CA VAL A 284 -0.76 11.16 -5.68
C VAL A 284 0.77 11.07 -5.61
N LEU A 285 1.32 10.64 -4.46
CA LEU A 285 2.77 10.39 -4.33
C LEU A 285 3.24 9.32 -5.33
N LEU A 286 2.50 8.22 -5.44
CA LEU A 286 2.82 7.12 -6.35
C LEU A 286 2.67 7.55 -7.82
N CYS A 287 1.73 8.45 -8.13
CA CYS A 287 1.65 9.08 -9.45
C CYS A 287 2.95 9.85 -9.78
N ALA A 288 3.48 10.62 -8.83
CA ALA A 288 4.77 11.30 -8.98
C ALA A 288 5.94 10.31 -9.14
N GLU A 289 5.97 9.23 -8.35
CA GLU A 289 7.01 8.19 -8.43
C GLU A 289 7.01 7.48 -9.79
N CYS A 290 5.84 7.34 -10.40
CA CYS A 290 5.68 6.79 -11.74
C CYS A 290 6.02 7.79 -12.87
N GLY A 291 6.46 9.01 -12.53
CA GLY A 291 6.78 10.07 -13.49
C GLY A 291 5.56 10.84 -14.01
N ALA A 292 4.42 10.74 -13.32
CA ALA A 292 3.16 11.40 -13.66
C ALA A 292 2.77 11.27 -15.15
N PRO A 293 2.67 10.03 -15.67
CA PRO A 293 2.48 9.80 -17.09
C PRO A 293 1.16 10.37 -17.62
N GLU A 294 1.18 10.86 -18.85
CA GLU A 294 0.03 11.48 -19.49
C GLU A 294 -1.12 10.47 -19.70
N PRO A 295 -2.34 10.77 -19.23
CA PRO A 295 -3.53 9.97 -19.52
C PRO A 295 -3.87 9.91 -21.01
N ARG A 296 -4.05 8.70 -21.56
CA ARG A 296 -4.49 8.43 -22.93
C ARG A 296 -5.77 7.58 -22.99
N PRO A 297 -6.93 8.12 -22.57
CA PRO A 297 -8.19 7.37 -22.53
C PRO A 297 -8.64 6.87 -23.91
N GLU A 298 -8.28 7.57 -24.99
CA GLU A 298 -8.63 7.18 -26.36
C GLU A 298 -7.97 5.86 -26.80
N ASP A 299 -6.80 5.52 -26.24
CA ASP A 299 -6.09 4.29 -26.58
C ASP A 299 -6.87 3.04 -26.09
N PHE A 300 -7.78 3.16 -25.11
CA PHE A 300 -8.65 2.06 -24.67
C PHE A 300 -9.62 1.59 -25.74
N LYS A 301 -10.20 2.54 -26.48
CA LYS A 301 -11.24 2.25 -27.47
C LYS A 301 -10.71 1.38 -28.62
N THR A 302 -9.40 1.38 -28.81
CA THR A 302 -8.72 0.69 -29.91
C THR A 302 -7.91 -0.53 -29.46
N CYS A 303 -7.81 -0.79 -28.15
CA CYS A 303 -7.04 -1.90 -27.61
C CYS A 303 -7.63 -3.26 -27.99
N LYS A 304 -6.80 -4.12 -28.59
CA LYS A 304 -7.14 -5.53 -28.86
C LYS A 304 -6.36 -6.43 -27.92
N LEU A 305 -7.05 -7.08 -26.99
CA LEU A 305 -6.47 -8.09 -26.10
C LEU A 305 -6.18 -9.36 -26.92
N PHE A 306 -4.89 -9.70 -27.06
CA PHE A 306 -4.45 -10.83 -27.90
C PHE A 306 -4.62 -12.20 -27.23
N ARG A 307 -4.78 -12.25 -25.90
CA ARG A 307 -5.12 -13.45 -25.12
C ARG A 307 -5.91 -13.04 -23.87
N PRO A 308 -6.97 -13.77 -23.48
CA PRO A 308 -7.50 -13.64 -22.12
C PRO A 308 -6.42 -14.05 -21.13
N SER A 309 -6.28 -13.30 -20.04
CA SER A 309 -5.46 -13.69 -18.90
C SER A 309 -6.17 -14.83 -18.16
N GLY A 310 -5.82 -16.08 -18.53
CA GLY A 310 -6.30 -17.31 -17.90
C GLY A 310 -5.26 -18.41 -18.04
#